data_AF-A0A7K6N577-F1
#
_entry.id   AF-A0A7K6N577-F1
#
_cell.length_a   1.000
_cell.length_b   1.000
_cell.length_c   1.000
_cell.angle_alpha   90.00
_cell.angle_beta   90.00
_cell.angle_gamma   90.00
#
_symmetry.space_group_name_H-M   'P 1'
#
loop_
_entity.id
_entity.type
_entity.pdbx_description
1 polymer ?
#
loop_
_entity_poly.entity_id
_entity_poly.type
_entity_poly.pdbx_seq_one_letter_code
_entity_poly.pdbx_strand_id
1 'polypeptide(L)'
;MDLDALFHQIQLTEKQAGEKRRLIQQAKLDINRSYEKINQIKEELSTAKMKLETKVQHLCEKRFYLEMLKKREDSLEKQKTELINQKSCILKILVYVKRKMAEEEDNFTREVTEFNNEYGLTSNRNLLIKKKVKTEINDLENEAAVLKNEMESMEHQNDQLNALQMQKSELKQDLFTLQSELKDLEKVIREAERMTKNLETEKAQVSEKPQTDPECLR
;
A
#
# COMPACT_ATOMS: atom_id res chain seq x y z
N MET A 1 66.74 96.31 83.35
CA MET A 1 65.73 96.10 82.28
C MET A 1 65.20 97.47 81.94
N ASP A 2 65.40 97.91 80.70
CA ASP A 2 64.97 99.22 80.24
C ASP A 2 63.46 99.23 80.02
N LEU A 3 62.78 100.27 80.51
CA LEU A 3 61.33 100.39 80.46
C LEU A 3 60.84 100.46 79.00
N ASP A 4 61.64 101.08 78.12
CA ASP A 4 61.34 101.20 76.70
C ASP A 4 61.40 99.86 75.96
N ALA A 5 62.35 98.98 76.31
CA ALA A 5 62.45 97.64 75.72
C ALA A 5 61.24 96.76 76.09
N LEU A 6 60.78 96.86 77.34
CA LEU A 6 59.57 96.15 77.79
C LEU A 6 58.32 96.67 77.06
N PHE A 7 58.20 97.99 76.89
CA PHE A 7 57.06 98.60 76.19
C PHE A 7 57.01 98.18 74.71
N HIS A 8 58.15 98.16 74.02
CA HIS A 8 58.25 97.66 72.63
C HIS A 8 57.88 96.18 72.52
N GLN A 9 58.29 95.34 73.49
CA GLN A 9 57.93 93.92 73.51
C GLN A 9 56.43 93.71 73.75
N ILE A 10 55.80 94.51 74.61
CA ILE A 10 54.34 94.51 74.84
C ILE A 10 53.60 94.90 73.56
N GLN A 11 54.05 95.95 72.87
CA GLN A 11 53.45 96.37 71.59
C GLN A 11 53.55 95.29 70.51
N LEU A 12 54.70 94.63 70.40
CA LEU A 12 54.91 93.55 69.43
C LEU A 12 54.02 92.33 69.72
N THR A 13 53.96 91.92 70.99
CA THR A 13 53.14 90.78 71.41
C THR A 13 51.64 91.06 71.30
N GLU A 14 51.18 92.28 71.58
CA GLU A 14 49.78 92.68 71.37
C GLU A 14 49.41 92.70 69.89
N LYS A 15 50.31 93.19 69.01
CA LYS A 15 50.12 93.13 67.56
C LYS A 15 50.01 91.68 67.07
N GLN A 16 50.92 90.81 67.52
CA GLN A 16 50.88 89.37 67.18
C GLN A 16 49.62 88.68 67.73
N ALA A 17 49.17 89.03 68.94
CA ALA A 17 47.92 88.53 69.51
C ALA A 17 46.70 89.03 68.73
N GLY A 18 46.72 90.27 68.25
CA GLY A 18 45.72 90.84 67.34
C GLY A 18 45.63 90.08 66.01
N GLU A 19 46.76 89.82 65.37
CA GLU A 19 46.84 89.04 64.11
C GLU A 19 46.35 87.60 64.30
N LYS A 20 46.78 86.91 65.37
CA LYS A 20 46.29 85.56 65.71
C LYS A 20 44.78 85.56 65.96
N ARG A 21 44.23 86.56 66.68
CA ARG A 21 42.77 86.68 66.88
C ARG A 21 42.02 86.82 65.55
N ARG A 22 42.53 87.62 64.61
CA ARG A 22 41.94 87.76 63.26
C ARG A 22 41.98 86.43 62.49
N LEU A 23 43.12 85.74 62.48
CA LEU A 23 43.26 84.44 61.81
C LEU A 23 42.31 83.39 62.40
N ILE A 24 42.15 83.34 63.72
CA ILE A 24 41.21 82.43 64.38
C ILE A 24 39.77 82.77 64.00
N GLN A 25 39.40 84.05 63.94
CA GLN A 25 38.06 84.48 63.51
C GLN A 25 37.79 84.08 62.05
N GLN A 26 38.76 84.28 61.16
CA GLN A 26 38.66 83.87 59.77
C GLN A 26 38.49 82.34 59.64
N ALA A 27 39.33 81.57 60.34
CA ALA A 27 39.21 80.11 60.36
C ALA A 27 37.85 79.64 60.87
N LYS A 28 37.28 80.29 61.90
CA LYS A 28 35.92 79.99 62.39
C LYS A 28 34.86 80.25 61.34
N LEU A 29 34.95 81.36 60.60
CA LEU A 29 34.01 81.67 59.51
C LEU A 29 34.11 80.63 58.38
N ASP A 30 35.33 80.27 57.98
CA ASP A 30 35.56 79.27 56.93
C ASP A 30 35.10 77.87 57.35
N ILE A 31 35.28 77.50 58.63
CA ILE A 31 34.74 76.26 59.22
C ILE A 31 33.21 76.28 59.15
N ASN A 32 32.55 77.35 59.59
CA ASN A 32 31.09 77.46 59.57
C ASN A 32 30.53 77.35 58.14
N ARG A 33 31.15 78.06 57.19
CA ARG A 33 30.78 77.99 55.76
C ARG A 33 30.96 76.58 55.20
N SER A 34 31.98 75.86 55.66
CA SER A 34 32.20 74.47 55.25
C SER A 34 31.13 73.54 55.84
N TYR A 35 30.73 73.74 57.10
CA TYR A 35 29.63 72.99 57.71
C TYR A 35 28.30 73.20 56.99
N GLU A 36 27.98 74.44 56.60
CA GLU A 36 26.78 74.75 55.81
C GLU A 36 26.77 74.00 54.47
N LYS A 37 27.90 74.03 53.73
CA LYS A 37 28.05 73.28 52.47
C LYS A 37 27.91 71.77 52.67
N ILE A 38 28.50 71.23 53.73
CA ILE A 38 28.37 69.81 54.07
C ILE A 38 26.90 69.44 54.32
N ASN A 39 26.15 70.29 55.03
CA ASN A 39 24.74 70.06 55.29
C ASN A 39 23.90 70.12 54.01
N GLN A 40 24.15 71.10 53.15
CA GLN A 40 23.47 71.19 51.84
C GLN A 40 23.72 69.93 50.99
N ILE A 41 24.98 69.48 50.88
CA ILE A 41 25.31 68.26 50.12
C ILE A 41 24.65 67.02 50.73
N LYS A 42 24.54 66.93 52.06
CA LYS A 42 23.84 65.82 52.73
C LYS A 42 22.35 65.80 52.39
N GLU A 43 21.68 66.95 52.35
CA GLU A 43 20.27 67.05 51.98
C GLU A 43 20.04 66.69 50.51
N GLU A 44 20.90 67.19 49.61
CA GLU A 44 20.87 66.85 48.19
C GLU A 44 21.10 65.34 47.97
N LEU A 45 22.05 64.75 48.69
CA LEU A 45 22.33 63.31 48.66
C LEU A 45 21.14 62.49 49.16
N SER A 46 20.50 62.90 50.26
CA SER A 46 19.30 62.26 50.79
C SER A 46 18.16 62.28 49.76
N THR A 47 17.93 63.44 49.15
CA THR A 47 16.91 63.62 48.11
C THR A 47 17.20 62.77 46.87
N ALA A 48 18.46 62.72 46.43
CA ALA A 48 18.88 61.90 45.30
C ALA A 48 18.72 60.40 45.59
N LYS A 49 19.04 59.96 46.82
CA LYS A 49 18.87 58.57 47.25
C LYS A 49 17.40 58.16 47.23
N MET A 50 16.50 58.99 47.76
CA MET A 50 15.07 58.71 47.73
C MET A 50 14.53 58.62 46.30
N LYS A 51 14.93 59.53 45.41
CA LYS A 51 14.56 59.48 43.97
C LYS A 51 15.07 58.21 43.29
N LEU A 52 16.29 57.79 43.60
CA LEU A 52 16.87 56.56 43.06
C LEU A 52 16.08 55.34 43.53
N GLU A 53 15.74 55.28 44.81
CA GLU A 53 14.98 54.17 45.38
C GLU A 53 13.59 54.03 44.75
N THR A 54 12.86 55.14 44.55
CA THR A 54 11.58 55.13 43.83
C THR A 54 11.75 54.64 42.39
N LYS A 55 12.82 55.04 41.69
CA LYS A 55 13.10 54.57 40.32
C LYS A 55 13.41 53.08 40.28
N VAL A 56 14.21 52.58 41.24
CA VAL A 56 14.54 51.15 41.36
C VAL A 56 13.26 50.35 41.60
N GLN A 57 12.39 50.79 42.50
CA GLN A 57 11.11 50.15 42.75
C GLN A 57 10.25 50.05 41.47
N HIS A 58 10.08 51.16 40.74
CA HIS A 58 9.34 51.15 39.48
C HIS A 58 9.96 50.26 38.40
N LEU A 59 11.30 50.17 38.34
CA LEU A 59 11.97 49.25 37.42
C LEU A 59 11.73 47.79 37.79
N CYS A 60 11.74 47.45 39.08
CA CYS A 60 11.39 46.12 39.57
C CYS A 60 9.94 45.75 39.22
N GLU A 61 8.99 46.65 39.43
CA GLU A 61 7.58 46.46 39.06
C GLU A 61 7.44 46.22 37.55
N LYS A 62 8.03 47.08 36.72
CA LYS A 62 8.00 46.92 35.25
C LYS A 62 8.61 45.60 34.80
N ARG A 63 9.73 45.19 35.40
CA ARG A 63 10.36 43.90 35.10
C ARG A 63 9.46 42.73 35.46
N PHE A 64 8.80 42.78 36.61
CA PHE A 64 7.83 41.77 37.02
C PHE A 64 6.66 41.67 36.04
N TYR A 65 6.06 42.81 35.65
CA TYR A 65 5.00 42.84 34.66
C TYR A 65 5.44 42.28 33.31
N LEU A 66 6.66 42.59 32.85
CA LEU A 66 7.20 42.04 31.61
C LEU A 66 7.31 40.52 31.67
N GLU A 67 7.76 39.96 32.79
CA GLU A 67 7.86 38.50 32.96
C GLU A 67 6.47 37.84 32.93
N MET A 68 5.48 38.46 33.57
CA MET A 68 4.09 37.99 33.53
C MET A 68 3.50 38.03 32.11
N LEU A 69 3.80 39.09 31.35
CA LEU A 69 3.36 39.20 29.96
C LEU A 69 4.00 38.12 29.08
N LYS A 70 5.30 37.85 29.24
CA LYS A 70 5.98 36.75 28.51
C LYS A 70 5.34 35.40 28.79
N LYS A 71 5.08 35.07 30.06
CA LYS A 71 4.39 33.81 30.43
C LYS A 71 3.00 33.72 29.79
N ARG A 72 2.28 34.84 29.69
CA ARG A 72 0.97 34.88 29.04
C ARG A 72 1.09 34.68 27.53
N GLU A 73 2.07 35.31 26.89
CA GLU A 73 2.37 35.16 25.46
C GLU A 73 2.72 33.71 25.12
N ASP A 74 3.61 33.08 25.87
CA ASP A 74 4.00 31.67 25.69
C ASP A 74 2.79 30.73 25.81
N SER A 75 1.91 30.98 26.79
CA SER A 75 0.68 30.23 26.98
C SER A 75 -0.29 30.40 25.82
N LEU A 76 -0.45 31.63 25.30
CA LEU A 76 -1.31 31.91 24.15
C LEU A 76 -0.78 31.25 22.87
N GLU A 77 0.54 31.27 22.63
CA GLU A 77 1.12 30.60 21.46
C GLU A 77 0.94 29.08 21.55
N LYS A 78 1.06 28.49 22.75
CA LYS A 78 0.73 27.08 22.98
C LYS A 78 -0.75 26.78 22.68
N GLN A 79 -1.68 27.60 23.15
CA GLN A 79 -3.11 27.44 22.85
C GLN A 79 -3.41 27.57 21.36
N LYS A 80 -2.78 28.54 20.69
CA LYS A 80 -2.93 28.76 19.24
C LYS A 80 -2.46 27.55 18.44
N THR A 81 -1.29 27.01 18.77
CA THR A 81 -0.78 25.80 18.10
C THR A 81 -1.67 24.59 18.33
N GLU A 82 -2.19 24.40 19.54
CA GLU A 82 -3.16 23.35 19.85
C GLU A 82 -4.46 23.50 19.03
N LEU A 83 -5.03 24.70 18.97
CA LEU A 83 -6.24 24.97 18.18
C LEU A 83 -6.03 24.73 16.68
N ILE A 84 -4.86 25.09 16.14
CA ILE A 84 -4.50 24.82 14.74
C ILE A 84 -4.47 23.30 14.50
N ASN A 85 -3.87 22.53 15.42
CA ASN A 85 -3.81 21.08 15.32
C ASN A 85 -5.20 20.45 15.39
N GLN A 86 -6.05 20.88 16.33
CA GLN A 86 -7.44 20.43 16.45
C GLN A 86 -8.24 20.73 15.18
N LYS A 87 -8.12 21.95 14.65
CA LYS A 87 -8.75 22.35 13.38
C LYS A 87 -8.32 21.44 12.22
N SER A 88 -7.03 21.15 12.12
CA SER A 88 -6.48 20.25 11.09
C SER A 88 -7.06 18.84 11.20
N CYS A 89 -7.13 18.28 12.41
CA CYS A 89 -7.73 16.97 12.67
C CYS A 89 -9.22 16.94 12.29
N ILE A 90 -10.00 17.94 12.71
CA ILE A 90 -11.43 18.02 12.40
C ILE A 90 -11.65 18.14 10.89
N LEU A 91 -10.84 18.94 10.18
CA LEU A 91 -10.93 19.05 8.73
C LEU A 91 -10.67 17.71 8.02
N LYS A 92 -9.69 16.93 8.47
CA LYS A 92 -9.43 15.59 7.93
C LYS A 92 -10.62 14.66 8.14
N ILE A 93 -11.20 14.65 9.34
CA ILE A 93 -12.39 13.85 9.66
C ILE A 93 -13.57 14.28 8.78
N LEU A 94 -13.81 15.59 8.64
CA LEU A 94 -14.89 16.12 7.82
C LEU A 94 -14.76 15.68 6.35
N VAL A 95 -13.56 15.75 5.78
CA VAL A 95 -13.31 15.29 4.40
C VAL A 95 -13.56 13.79 4.27
N TYR A 96 -13.10 12.99 5.24
CA TYR A 96 -13.33 11.54 5.25
C TYR A 96 -14.83 11.20 5.33
N VAL A 97 -15.55 11.82 6.26
CA VAL A 97 -17.00 11.60 6.44
C VAL A 97 -17.78 12.03 5.21
N LYS A 98 -17.46 13.17 4.59
CA LYS A 98 -18.11 13.61 3.34
C LYS A 98 -17.89 12.63 2.20
N ARG A 99 -16.67 12.08 2.07
CA ARG A 99 -16.39 11.06 1.06
C ARG A 99 -17.22 9.80 1.32
N LYS A 100 -17.23 9.31 2.55
CA LYS A 100 -18.01 8.12 2.93
C LYS A 100 -19.51 8.31 2.69
N MET A 101 -20.02 9.49 3.01
CA MET A 101 -21.42 9.84 2.74
C MET A 101 -21.75 9.78 1.25
N ALA A 102 -20.89 10.33 0.38
CA ALA A 102 -21.07 10.26 -1.06
C ALA A 102 -20.94 8.83 -1.61
N GLU A 103 -20.01 8.02 -1.07
CA GLU A 103 -19.88 6.60 -1.42
C GLU A 103 -21.14 5.82 -1.07
N GLU A 104 -21.71 6.01 0.13
CA GLU A 104 -22.94 5.35 0.55
C GLU A 104 -24.18 5.85 -0.23
N GLU A 105 -24.23 7.13 -0.59
CA GLU A 105 -25.30 7.68 -1.44
C GLU A 105 -25.27 7.06 -2.86
N ASP A 106 -24.08 6.90 -3.45
CA ASP A 106 -23.89 6.23 -4.74
C ASP A 106 -24.24 4.75 -4.65
N ASN A 107 -23.77 4.05 -3.61
CA ASN A 107 -24.10 2.65 -3.36
C ASN A 107 -25.61 2.44 -3.24
N PHE A 108 -26.29 3.24 -2.40
CA PHE A 108 -27.74 3.17 -2.23
C PHE A 108 -28.48 3.43 -3.55
N THR A 109 -28.08 4.45 -4.30
CA THR A 109 -28.68 4.78 -5.60
C THR A 109 -28.50 3.64 -6.60
N ARG A 110 -27.32 3.01 -6.62
CA ARG A 110 -27.02 1.85 -7.46
C ARG A 110 -27.87 0.65 -7.07
N GLU A 111 -27.92 0.29 -5.79
CA GLU A 111 -28.72 -0.84 -5.28
C GLU A 111 -30.21 -0.65 -5.58
N VAL A 112 -30.76 0.54 -5.35
CA VAL A 112 -32.16 0.87 -5.69
C VAL A 112 -32.40 0.74 -7.19
N THR A 113 -31.45 1.18 -8.01
CA THR A 113 -31.56 1.07 -9.48
C THR A 113 -31.50 -0.38 -9.93
N GLU A 114 -30.59 -1.19 -9.38
CA GLU A 114 -30.46 -2.61 -9.66
C GLU A 114 -31.73 -3.37 -9.26
N PHE A 115 -32.23 -3.14 -8.05
CA PHE A 115 -33.50 -3.70 -7.57
C PHE A 115 -34.67 -3.34 -8.50
N ASN A 116 -34.80 -2.06 -8.84
CA ASN A 116 -35.89 -1.61 -9.71
C ASN A 116 -35.81 -2.24 -11.11
N ASN A 117 -34.59 -2.46 -11.64
CA ASN A 117 -34.38 -3.12 -12.92
C ASN A 117 -34.67 -4.63 -12.85
N GLU A 118 -34.25 -5.31 -11.77
CA GLU A 118 -34.47 -6.74 -11.56
C GLU A 118 -35.96 -7.08 -11.52
N TYR A 119 -36.74 -6.29 -10.77
CA TYR A 119 -38.18 -6.48 -10.64
C TYR A 119 -39.00 -5.75 -11.71
N GLY A 120 -38.34 -5.01 -12.60
CA GLY A 120 -38.97 -4.25 -13.67
C GLY A 120 -40.01 -3.25 -13.16
N LEU A 121 -39.67 -2.57 -12.06
CA LEU A 121 -40.47 -1.50 -11.43
C LEU A 121 -40.28 -0.15 -12.11
N THR A 122 -39.31 -0.06 -13.01
CA THR A 122 -39.00 1.12 -13.82
C THR A 122 -39.92 1.24 -15.05
N SER A 123 -40.16 2.47 -15.51
CA SER A 123 -40.96 2.76 -16.72
C SER A 123 -40.39 2.15 -18.01
N ASN A 124 -39.12 1.69 -18.00
CA ASN A 124 -38.46 1.04 -19.12
C ASN A 124 -38.54 -0.50 -19.09
N ARG A 125 -39.39 -1.09 -18.22
CA ARG A 125 -39.62 -2.55 -18.09
C ARG A 125 -39.71 -3.28 -19.43
N ASN A 126 -40.56 -2.80 -20.34
CA ASN A 126 -40.78 -3.44 -21.64
C ASN A 126 -39.49 -3.51 -22.48
N LEU A 127 -38.63 -2.49 -22.38
CA LEU A 127 -37.38 -2.42 -23.13
C LEU A 127 -36.34 -3.39 -22.54
N LEU A 128 -36.26 -3.49 -21.21
CA LEU A 128 -35.39 -4.44 -20.51
C LEU A 128 -35.80 -5.89 -20.78
N ILE A 129 -37.09 -6.22 -20.66
CA ILE A 129 -37.60 -7.57 -20.97
C ILE A 129 -37.30 -7.92 -22.43
N LYS A 130 -37.56 -7.00 -23.37
CA LYS A 130 -37.28 -7.23 -24.79
C LYS A 130 -35.79 -7.48 -25.05
N LYS A 131 -34.89 -6.77 -24.36
CA LYS A 131 -33.45 -6.98 -24.48
C LYS A 131 -33.04 -8.35 -23.93
N LYS A 132 -33.54 -8.72 -22.74
CA LYS A 132 -33.26 -10.03 -22.11
C LYS A 132 -33.75 -11.20 -22.95
N VAL A 133 -34.99 -11.12 -23.44
CA VAL A 133 -35.56 -12.14 -24.33
C VAL A 133 -34.74 -12.24 -25.62
N LYS A 134 -34.30 -11.11 -26.19
CA LYS A 134 -33.46 -11.13 -27.40
C LYS A 134 -32.10 -11.79 -27.17
N THR A 135 -31.43 -11.52 -26.04
CA THR A 135 -30.17 -12.18 -25.72
C THR A 135 -30.36 -13.68 -25.50
N GLU A 136 -31.41 -14.07 -24.78
CA GLU A 136 -31.68 -15.48 -24.49
C GLU A 136 -32.09 -16.28 -25.74
N ILE A 137 -32.84 -15.67 -26.66
CA ILE A 137 -33.11 -16.27 -27.99
C ILE A 137 -31.82 -16.48 -28.76
N ASN A 138 -30.94 -15.47 -28.82
CA ASN A 138 -29.66 -15.60 -29.54
C ASN A 138 -28.78 -16.72 -28.95
N ASP A 139 -28.76 -16.86 -27.63
CA ASP A 139 -27.98 -17.91 -26.94
C ASP A 139 -28.54 -19.30 -27.30
N LEU A 140 -29.86 -19.47 -27.24
CA LEU A 140 -30.54 -20.71 -27.63
C LEU A 140 -30.37 -21.05 -29.11
N GLU A 141 -30.41 -20.05 -30.00
CA GLU A 141 -30.15 -20.24 -31.43
C GLU A 141 -28.72 -20.72 -31.69
N ASN A 142 -27.73 -20.18 -30.96
CA ASN A 142 -26.36 -20.64 -31.05
C ASN A 142 -26.19 -22.07 -30.53
N GLU A 143 -26.79 -22.42 -29.40
CA GLU A 143 -26.79 -23.79 -28.87
C GLU A 143 -27.45 -24.78 -29.85
N ALA A 144 -28.60 -24.41 -30.43
CA ALA A 144 -29.27 -25.22 -31.42
C ALA A 144 -28.42 -25.44 -32.68
N ALA A 145 -27.68 -24.42 -33.12
CA ALA A 145 -26.76 -24.54 -34.26
C ALA A 145 -25.59 -25.49 -33.97
N VAL A 146 -25.02 -25.43 -32.76
CA VAL A 146 -23.97 -26.36 -32.32
C VAL A 146 -24.50 -27.79 -32.29
N LEU A 147 -25.64 -28.02 -31.63
CA LEU A 147 -26.25 -29.35 -31.55
C LEU A 147 -26.59 -29.92 -32.93
N LYS A 148 -27.08 -29.09 -33.85
CA LYS A 148 -27.35 -29.52 -35.22
C LYS A 148 -26.07 -30.01 -35.93
N ASN A 149 -24.98 -29.25 -35.82
CA ASN A 149 -23.69 -29.65 -36.41
C ASN A 149 -23.16 -30.96 -35.79
N GLU A 150 -23.32 -31.13 -34.47
CA GLU A 150 -22.94 -32.39 -33.79
C GLU A 150 -23.79 -33.58 -34.27
N MET A 151 -25.11 -33.38 -34.43
CA MET A 151 -26.01 -34.41 -34.98
C MET A 151 -25.61 -34.82 -36.39
N GLU A 152 -25.36 -33.86 -37.28
CA GLU A 152 -24.92 -34.12 -38.67
C GLU A 152 -23.58 -34.88 -38.70
N SER A 153 -22.65 -34.53 -37.80
CA SER A 153 -21.37 -35.24 -37.66
C SER A 153 -21.57 -36.68 -37.18
N MET A 154 -22.46 -36.91 -36.21
CA MET A 154 -22.76 -38.26 -35.72
C MET A 154 -23.45 -39.11 -36.78
N GLU A 155 -24.37 -38.54 -37.55
CA GLU A 155 -25.04 -39.22 -38.66
C GLU A 155 -24.01 -39.67 -39.70
N HIS A 156 -23.09 -38.79 -40.09
CA HIS A 156 -22.04 -39.15 -41.04
C HIS A 156 -21.09 -40.24 -40.49
N GLN A 157 -20.73 -40.18 -39.20
CA GLN A 157 -19.94 -41.23 -38.56
C GLN A 157 -20.68 -42.57 -38.51
N ASN A 158 -21.99 -42.55 -38.28
CA ASN A 158 -22.82 -43.75 -38.28
C ASN A 158 -22.89 -44.39 -39.68
N ASP A 159 -23.02 -43.58 -40.73
CA ASP A 159 -22.95 -44.06 -42.12
C ASP A 159 -21.61 -44.72 -42.43
N GLN A 160 -20.49 -44.10 -42.00
CA GLN A 160 -19.16 -44.68 -42.15
C GLN A 160 -19.01 -46.00 -41.38
N LEU A 161 -19.53 -46.06 -40.15
CA LEU A 161 -19.52 -47.27 -39.34
C LEU A 161 -20.31 -48.41 -39.99
N ASN A 162 -21.49 -48.11 -40.53
CA ASN A 162 -22.32 -49.08 -41.26
C ASN A 162 -21.59 -49.61 -42.50
N ALA A 163 -20.93 -48.74 -43.27
CA ALA A 163 -20.13 -49.14 -44.42
C ALA A 163 -18.98 -50.08 -44.02
N LEU A 164 -18.24 -49.76 -42.96
CA LEU A 164 -17.18 -50.61 -42.42
C LEU A 164 -17.72 -51.97 -41.92
N GLN A 165 -18.90 -51.98 -41.32
CA GLN A 165 -19.54 -53.21 -40.85
C GLN A 165 -19.92 -54.14 -42.02
N MET A 166 -20.39 -53.57 -43.14
CA MET A 166 -20.66 -54.33 -44.37
C MET A 166 -19.38 -54.93 -44.95
N GLN A 167 -18.31 -54.12 -45.11
CA GLN A 167 -17.02 -54.62 -45.60
C GLN A 167 -16.44 -55.72 -44.70
N LYS A 168 -16.56 -55.59 -43.38
CA LYS A 168 -16.17 -56.63 -42.42
C LYS A 168 -16.95 -57.93 -42.63
N SER A 169 -18.24 -57.84 -42.95
CA SER A 169 -19.08 -59.02 -43.20
C SER A 169 -18.71 -59.72 -44.50
N GLU A 170 -18.42 -58.95 -45.57
CA GLU A 170 -17.93 -59.46 -46.85
C GLU A 170 -16.58 -60.18 -46.68
N LEU A 171 -15.59 -59.52 -46.06
CA LEU A 171 -14.28 -60.13 -45.80
C LEU A 171 -14.37 -61.40 -44.97
N LYS A 172 -15.32 -61.46 -44.01
CA LYS A 172 -15.54 -62.66 -43.20
C LYS A 172 -16.09 -63.82 -44.05
N GLN A 173 -16.94 -63.51 -45.02
CA GLN A 173 -17.49 -64.49 -45.95
C GLN A 173 -16.41 -64.98 -46.92
N ASP A 174 -15.59 -64.08 -47.47
CA ASP A 174 -14.44 -64.42 -48.33
C ASP A 174 -13.44 -65.32 -47.60
N LEU A 175 -13.14 -65.01 -46.34
CA LEU A 175 -12.24 -65.81 -45.50
C LEU A 175 -12.80 -67.23 -45.29
N PHE A 176 -14.11 -67.37 -45.10
CA PHE A 176 -14.76 -68.67 -44.96
C PHE A 176 -14.67 -69.49 -46.27
N THR A 177 -14.86 -68.82 -47.41
CA THR A 177 -14.71 -69.42 -48.74
C THR A 177 -13.28 -69.93 -48.94
N LEU A 178 -12.27 -69.08 -48.71
CA LEU A 178 -10.85 -69.45 -48.82
C LEU A 178 -10.47 -70.60 -47.86
N GLN A 179 -11.02 -70.62 -46.65
CA GLN A 179 -10.81 -71.73 -45.71
C GLN A 179 -11.39 -73.06 -46.24
N SER A 180 -12.55 -73.02 -46.88
CA SER A 180 -13.12 -74.22 -47.52
C SER A 180 -12.29 -74.69 -48.70
N GLU A 181 -11.86 -73.76 -49.57
CA GLU A 181 -11.01 -74.06 -50.73
C GLU A 181 -9.67 -74.67 -50.29
N LEU A 182 -9.05 -74.09 -49.27
CA LEU A 182 -7.80 -74.61 -48.69
C LEU A 182 -7.99 -76.04 -48.16
N LYS A 183 -9.10 -76.32 -47.47
CA LYS A 183 -9.43 -77.67 -46.98
C LYS A 183 -9.65 -78.68 -48.11
N ASP A 184 -10.27 -78.25 -49.19
CA ASP A 184 -10.47 -79.08 -50.39
C ASP A 184 -9.13 -79.36 -51.09
N LEU A 185 -8.28 -78.35 -51.26
CA LEU A 185 -6.92 -78.50 -51.78
C LEU A 185 -6.05 -79.44 -50.93
N GLU A 186 -6.09 -79.31 -49.61
CA GLU A 186 -5.40 -80.23 -48.70
C GLU A 186 -5.89 -81.68 -48.88
N LYS A 187 -7.19 -81.88 -49.14
CA LYS A 187 -7.74 -83.21 -49.42
C LYS A 187 -7.21 -83.76 -50.73
N VAL A 188 -7.17 -82.95 -51.78
CA VAL A 188 -6.59 -83.30 -53.08
C VAL A 188 -5.10 -83.66 -52.92
N ILE A 189 -4.34 -82.89 -52.14
CA ILE A 189 -2.93 -83.20 -51.84
C ILE A 189 -2.79 -84.55 -51.14
N ARG A 190 -3.57 -84.81 -50.08
CA ARG A 190 -3.56 -86.10 -49.37
C ARG A 190 -3.92 -87.29 -50.27
N GLU A 191 -4.85 -87.09 -51.21
CA GLU A 191 -5.22 -88.10 -52.21
C GLU A 191 -4.09 -88.33 -53.22
N ALA A 192 -3.44 -87.27 -53.71
CA ALA A 192 -2.29 -87.35 -54.60
C ALA A 192 -1.07 -88.02 -53.94
N GLU A 193 -0.78 -87.69 -52.67
CA GLU A 193 0.25 -88.36 -51.87
C GLU A 193 -0.03 -89.86 -51.73
N ARG A 194 -1.27 -90.24 -51.43
CA ARG A 194 -1.68 -91.66 -51.35
C ARG A 194 -1.53 -92.36 -52.69
N MET A 195 -1.97 -91.73 -53.77
CA MET A 195 -1.85 -92.27 -55.14
C MET A 195 -0.37 -92.48 -55.50
N THR A 196 0.48 -91.49 -55.21
CA THR A 196 1.92 -91.57 -55.44
C THR A 196 2.53 -92.73 -54.67
N LYS A 197 2.17 -92.90 -53.40
CA LYS A 197 2.65 -94.01 -52.57
C LYS A 197 2.20 -95.38 -53.09
N ASN A 198 0.95 -95.49 -53.57
CA ASN A 198 0.45 -96.71 -54.21
C ASN A 198 1.25 -97.05 -55.48
N LEU A 199 1.51 -96.05 -56.34
CA LEU A 199 2.33 -96.22 -57.54
C LEU A 199 3.78 -96.59 -57.22
N GLU A 200 4.36 -96.05 -56.14
CA GLU A 200 5.68 -96.45 -55.64
C GLU A 200 5.70 -97.92 -55.18
N THR A 201 4.66 -98.37 -54.46
CA THR A 201 4.53 -99.78 -54.06
C THR A 201 4.28 -100.71 -55.24
N GLU A 202 3.52 -100.27 -56.25
CA GLU A 202 3.30 -101.01 -57.49
C GLU A 202 4.58 -101.10 -58.31
N LYS A 203 5.35 -99.99 -58.41
CA LYS A 203 6.69 -99.98 -59.02
C LYS A 203 7.63 -100.96 -58.31
N ALA A 204 7.60 -101.01 -56.96
CA ALA A 204 8.36 -101.99 -56.18
C ALA A 204 7.93 -103.44 -56.49
N GLN A 205 6.62 -103.72 -56.57
CA GLN A 205 6.09 -105.04 -56.97
C GLN A 205 6.46 -105.44 -58.40
N VAL A 206 6.48 -104.50 -59.34
CA VAL A 206 6.91 -104.75 -60.73
C VAL A 206 8.41 -104.99 -60.80
N SER A 207 9.22 -104.32 -59.96
CA SER A 207 10.65 -104.57 -59.85
C SER A 207 11.04 -105.89 -59.16
N GLU A 208 10.14 -106.49 -58.36
CA GLU A 208 10.33 -107.83 -57.78
C GLU A 208 9.92 -108.99 -58.72
N LYS A 209 9.23 -108.68 -59.83
CA LYS A 209 8.71 -109.68 -60.79
C LYS A 209 9.66 -110.23 -61.87
N PRO A 210 10.98 -109.93 -61.95
CA PRO A 210 11.88 -110.68 -62.82
C PRO A 210 12.86 -111.60 -62.06
N GLN A 211 12.46 -112.24 -60.95
CA GLN A 211 13.27 -113.28 -60.29
C GLN A 211 12.55 -114.61 -59.97
N THR A 212 11.35 -114.82 -60.52
CA THR A 212 10.68 -116.15 -60.56
C THR A 212 10.04 -116.44 -61.92
N ASP A 213 10.69 -115.99 -62.99
CA ASP A 213 10.46 -116.43 -64.37
C ASP A 213 11.73 -117.13 -64.90
N PRO A 214 11.70 -118.47 -65.10
CA PRO A 214 12.72 -119.18 -65.83
C PRO A 214 12.17 -119.80 -67.13
N GLU A 215 11.78 -118.97 -68.10
CA GLU A 215 12.01 -119.27 -69.54
C GLU A 215 13.05 -118.33 -70.20
N CYS A 216 13.75 -117.51 -69.42
CA CYS A 216 15.04 -116.90 -69.78
C CYS A 216 16.17 -117.53 -68.96
N LEU A 217 16.60 -118.72 -69.42
CA LEU A 217 17.50 -119.68 -68.76
C LEU A 217 18.99 -119.49 -69.17
N ARG A 218 19.87 -119.13 -68.21
CA ARG A 218 21.34 -119.33 -68.20
C ARG A 218 22.00 -118.59 -67.05
#